data_AF-A0A9D1F538-F1
#
_entry.id   AF-A0A9D1F538-F1
#
_cell.length_a   1.000
_cell.length_b   1.000
_cell.length_c   1.000
_cell.angle_alpha   90.00
_cell.angle_beta   90.00
_cell.angle_gamma   90.00
#
_symmetry.space_group_name_H-M   'P 1'
#
loop_
_entity.id
_entity.type
_entity.pdbx_description
1 polymer ?
#
loop_
_entity_poly.entity_id
_entity_poly.type
_entity_poly.pdbx_seq_one_letter_code
_entity_poly.pdbx_strand_id
1 'polypeptide(L)'
;MVAEVSGSFEYEHKISLTEVLEELTRKELISLCKRHGMHRYSDLNKSGLIEAISRYILTKKVLYNYFVCMNDSEIEYVRMARDYDGIVDEAEPEALSYMIIGGYAGFTKNLKFGIPWEVLECFDALDTEDFERQRKRICLIGNYSHIANYLYGVTPPMQIVKMFNQHEKKKTDWEEVIHTYKIIEKYRSDFVYVDGYFVDTIFKKNYEELLKLQGNIPYYTPSQAEVEEWCQIGFPTSTGYIIELYRYMTQQLWIDQDMAADVCFMLDNTIHIGCTLKSVRDELERCGVRCRTKRQHREFEVLLKNLIDHSRMIIYRGFTPAEAARLQPDREV
;
A
#
# COMPACT_ATOMS: atom_id res chain seq x y z
N MET A 1 -48.40 -22.86 -38.64
CA MET A 1 -48.24 -23.34 -37.26
C MET A 1 -46.75 -23.57 -37.05
N VAL A 2 -45.92 -22.54 -36.90
CA VAL A 2 -45.72 -21.70 -35.69
C VAL A 2 -45.67 -22.54 -34.42
N ALA A 3 -44.44 -22.85 -34.01
CA ALA A 3 -44.04 -22.90 -32.62
C ALA A 3 -42.65 -22.25 -32.57
N GLU A 4 -42.63 -20.91 -32.56
CA GLU A 4 -41.47 -20.14 -32.10
C GLU A 4 -41.39 -20.32 -30.59
N VAL A 5 -40.33 -20.99 -30.12
CA VAL A 5 -39.90 -20.90 -28.73
C VAL A 5 -38.92 -19.74 -28.68
N SER A 6 -39.47 -18.53 -28.54
CA SER A 6 -38.72 -17.35 -28.10
C SER A 6 -38.49 -17.48 -26.59
N GLY A 7 -37.45 -18.20 -26.21
CA GLY A 7 -36.84 -18.07 -24.90
C GLY A 7 -35.96 -16.83 -24.90
N SER A 8 -36.53 -15.68 -24.56
CA SER A 8 -35.77 -14.48 -24.21
C SER A 8 -34.98 -14.76 -22.93
N PHE A 9 -33.69 -15.07 -23.06
CA PHE A 9 -32.74 -14.90 -21.96
C PHE A 9 -32.49 -13.40 -21.83
N GLU A 10 -33.32 -12.72 -21.04
CA GLU A 10 -33.21 -11.28 -20.78
C GLU A 10 -32.92 -11.02 -19.29
N TYR A 11 -31.93 -10.15 -19.09
CA TYR A 11 -31.38 -9.57 -17.85
C TYR A 11 -30.29 -10.38 -17.12
N GLU A 12 -29.07 -10.31 -17.66
CA GLU A 12 -27.85 -10.33 -16.84
C GLU A 12 -27.98 -9.24 -15.76
N HIS A 13 -28.07 -9.68 -14.49
CA HIS A 13 -28.26 -8.78 -13.36
C HIS A 13 -26.99 -7.95 -13.14
N LYS A 14 -27.01 -6.69 -13.59
CA LYS A 14 -26.02 -5.68 -13.22
C LYS A 14 -26.01 -5.48 -11.71
N ILE A 15 -24.82 -5.43 -11.13
CA ILE A 15 -24.63 -5.16 -9.69
C ILE A 15 -24.84 -3.66 -9.47
N SER A 16 -25.71 -3.28 -8.53
CA SER A 16 -25.92 -1.87 -8.17
C SER A 16 -25.08 -1.45 -6.96
N LEU A 17 -24.78 -0.15 -6.86
CA LEU A 17 -23.98 0.36 -5.76
C LEU A 17 -24.73 0.22 -4.43
N THR A 18 -26.05 0.37 -4.47
CA THR A 18 -26.90 0.21 -3.29
C THR A 18 -26.81 -1.22 -2.74
N GLU A 19 -26.87 -2.24 -3.59
CA GLU A 19 -26.75 -3.66 -3.16
C GLU A 19 -25.39 -3.94 -2.49
N VAL A 20 -24.30 -3.38 -3.03
CA VAL A 20 -22.97 -3.52 -2.43
C VAL A 20 -22.90 -2.83 -1.06
N LEU A 21 -23.42 -1.61 -0.95
CA LEU A 21 -23.39 -0.85 0.30
C LEU A 21 -24.36 -1.42 1.36
N GLU A 22 -25.40 -2.13 0.95
CA GLU A 22 -26.33 -2.82 1.85
C GLU A 22 -25.68 -3.97 2.62
N GLU A 23 -24.64 -4.60 2.06
CA GLU A 23 -23.89 -5.66 2.75
C GLU A 23 -22.95 -5.10 3.83
N LEU A 24 -22.64 -3.80 3.79
CA LEU A 24 -21.80 -3.16 4.80
C LEU A 24 -22.56 -2.89 6.10
N THR A 25 -21.88 -3.04 7.23
CA THR A 25 -22.37 -2.59 8.53
C THR A 25 -22.40 -1.06 8.59
N ARG A 26 -23.21 -0.51 9.51
CA ARG A 26 -23.22 0.93 9.77
C ARG A 26 -21.83 1.49 10.12
N LYS A 27 -20.99 0.69 10.81
CA LYS A 27 -19.62 1.09 11.18
C LYS A 27 -18.74 1.23 9.94
N GLU A 28 -18.83 0.29 9.00
CA GLU A 28 -18.09 0.34 7.73
C GLU A 28 -18.54 1.50 6.84
N LEU A 29 -19.85 1.76 6.74
CA LEU A 29 -20.37 2.94 6.05
C LEU A 29 -19.85 4.25 6.65
N ILE A 30 -19.75 4.35 7.97
CA ILE A 30 -19.13 5.50 8.64
C ILE A 30 -17.63 5.62 8.30
N SER A 31 -16.92 4.50 8.21
CA SER A 31 -15.52 4.48 7.77
C SER A 31 -15.37 4.97 6.33
N LEU A 32 -16.29 4.59 5.43
CA LEU A 32 -16.35 5.14 4.06
C LEU A 32 -16.57 6.65 4.05
N CYS A 33 -17.54 7.16 4.84
CA CYS A 33 -17.76 8.60 4.97
C CYS A 33 -16.48 9.34 5.42
N LYS A 34 -15.76 8.80 6.41
CA LYS A 34 -14.50 9.38 6.92
C LYS A 34 -13.42 9.40 5.84
N ARG A 35 -13.22 8.26 5.15
CA ARG A 35 -12.26 8.13 4.04
C ARG A 35 -12.53 9.16 2.95
N HIS A 36 -13.80 9.33 2.59
CA HIS A 36 -14.23 10.28 1.58
C HIS A 36 -14.32 11.73 2.08
N GLY A 37 -14.01 11.99 3.35
CA GLY A 37 -14.03 13.33 3.94
C GLY A 37 -15.43 13.95 3.95
N MET A 38 -16.48 13.12 3.99
CA MET A 38 -17.85 13.59 4.05
C MET A 38 -18.11 14.29 5.40
N HIS A 39 -19.14 15.12 5.47
CA HIS A 39 -19.59 15.77 6.70
C HIS A 39 -21.10 15.56 6.88
N ARG A 40 -21.60 15.82 8.10
CA ARG A 40 -23.05 15.77 8.42
C ARG A 40 -23.71 14.40 8.19
N TYR A 41 -22.99 13.31 8.43
CA TYR A 41 -23.51 11.94 8.28
C TYR A 41 -23.78 11.24 9.62
N SER A 42 -23.40 11.83 10.76
CA SER A 42 -23.41 11.19 12.08
C SER A 42 -24.80 10.74 12.54
N ASP A 43 -25.83 11.53 12.21
CA ASP A 43 -27.23 11.30 12.63
C ASP A 43 -28.01 10.43 11.63
N LEU A 44 -27.38 10.05 10.50
CA LEU A 44 -28.02 9.22 9.50
C LEU A 44 -28.12 7.76 9.99
N ASN A 45 -29.28 7.16 9.69
CA ASN A 45 -29.48 5.71 9.80
C ASN A 45 -28.77 4.99 8.62
N LYS A 46 -28.79 3.66 8.60
CA LYS A 46 -28.06 2.88 7.57
C LYS A 46 -28.51 3.24 6.15
N SER A 47 -29.81 3.31 5.89
CA SER A 47 -30.33 3.68 4.56
C SER A 47 -29.94 5.11 4.15
N GLY A 48 -30.04 6.08 5.06
CA GLY A 48 -29.62 7.46 4.81
C GLY A 48 -28.12 7.58 4.55
N LEU A 49 -27.28 6.76 5.22
CA LEU A 49 -25.85 6.68 4.93
C LEU A 49 -25.60 6.15 3.51
N ILE A 50 -26.27 5.06 3.11
CA ILE A 50 -26.14 4.47 1.77
C ILE A 50 -26.50 5.52 0.71
N GLU A 51 -27.66 6.19 0.83
CA GLU A 51 -28.07 7.23 -0.11
C GLU A 51 -27.06 8.38 -0.19
N ALA A 52 -26.58 8.86 0.96
CA ALA A 52 -25.61 9.95 1.02
C ALA A 52 -24.25 9.56 0.40
N ILE A 53 -23.77 8.34 0.67
CA ILE A 53 -22.52 7.81 0.12
C ILE A 53 -22.66 7.64 -1.38
N SER A 54 -23.69 6.94 -1.87
CA SER A 54 -23.92 6.71 -3.30
C SER A 54 -23.94 8.03 -4.07
N ARG A 55 -24.69 9.03 -3.59
CA ARG A 55 -24.72 10.34 -4.23
C ARG A 55 -23.36 11.04 -4.25
N TYR A 56 -22.57 10.90 -3.18
CA TYR A 56 -21.30 11.62 -3.04
C TYR A 56 -20.18 10.99 -3.88
N ILE A 57 -20.00 9.66 -3.79
CA ILE A 57 -18.86 8.97 -4.40
C ILE A 57 -19.00 8.87 -5.93
N LEU A 58 -20.23 8.93 -6.46
CA LEU A 58 -20.54 8.99 -7.89
C LEU A 58 -20.43 10.40 -8.49
N THR A 59 -20.15 11.44 -7.69
CA THR A 59 -19.86 12.75 -8.29
C THR A 59 -18.56 12.69 -9.10
N LYS A 60 -18.58 13.24 -10.33
CA LYS A 60 -17.43 13.26 -11.25
C LYS A 60 -16.11 13.64 -10.56
N LYS A 61 -16.14 14.66 -9.71
CA LYS A 61 -14.96 15.16 -8.98
C LYS A 61 -14.43 14.15 -7.95
N VAL A 62 -15.32 13.53 -7.16
CA VAL A 62 -14.91 12.58 -6.12
C VAL A 62 -14.37 11.31 -6.76
N LEU A 63 -15.08 10.79 -7.77
CA LEU A 63 -14.65 9.63 -8.54
C LEU A 63 -13.29 9.87 -9.20
N TYR A 64 -13.13 11.00 -9.92
CA TYR A 64 -11.87 11.37 -10.57
C TYR A 64 -10.70 11.40 -9.56
N ASN A 65 -10.87 12.09 -8.44
CA ASN A 65 -9.81 12.21 -7.43
C ASN A 65 -9.40 10.85 -6.83
N TYR A 66 -10.32 9.90 -6.75
CA TYR A 66 -10.03 8.56 -6.26
C TYR A 66 -9.33 7.70 -7.34
N PHE A 67 -9.86 7.73 -8.56
CA PHE A 67 -9.43 6.87 -9.67
C PHE A 67 -8.09 7.31 -10.28
N VAL A 68 -7.78 8.61 -10.22
CA VAL A 68 -6.49 9.12 -10.69
C VAL A 68 -5.30 8.61 -9.84
N CYS A 69 -5.58 8.02 -8.68
CA CYS A 69 -4.57 7.40 -7.81
C CYS A 69 -4.44 5.87 -7.99
N MET A 70 -5.21 5.26 -8.91
CA MET A 70 -5.16 3.81 -9.16
C MET A 70 -3.93 3.41 -9.94
N ASN A 71 -3.30 2.31 -9.54
CA ASN A 71 -2.18 1.75 -10.30
C ASN A 71 -2.66 1.13 -11.64
N ASP A 72 -1.71 0.71 -12.46
CA ASP A 72 -2.01 0.20 -13.81
C ASP A 72 -2.85 -1.08 -13.78
N SER A 73 -2.60 -2.00 -12.85
CA SER A 73 -3.39 -3.22 -12.71
C SER A 73 -4.82 -2.93 -12.27
N GLU A 74 -5.00 -2.08 -11.26
CA GLU A 74 -6.31 -1.73 -10.71
C GLU A 74 -7.20 -1.05 -11.75
N ILE A 75 -6.69 -0.08 -12.50
CA ILE A 75 -7.49 0.60 -13.52
C ILE A 75 -7.84 -0.34 -14.68
N GLU A 76 -6.97 -1.28 -15.00
CA GLU A 76 -7.22 -2.28 -16.02
C GLU A 76 -8.33 -3.24 -15.60
N TYR A 77 -8.38 -3.65 -14.32
CA TYR A 77 -9.52 -4.42 -13.82
C TYR A 77 -10.85 -3.68 -13.96
N VAL A 78 -10.88 -2.35 -13.79
CA VAL A 78 -12.11 -1.55 -14.04
C VAL A 78 -12.51 -1.59 -15.51
N ARG A 79 -11.54 -1.46 -16.42
CA ARG A 79 -11.78 -1.52 -17.87
C ARG A 79 -12.22 -2.91 -18.30
N MET A 80 -11.64 -3.97 -17.74
CA MET A 80 -12.10 -5.34 -17.99
C MET A 80 -13.52 -5.54 -17.47
N ALA A 81 -13.83 -5.10 -16.25
CA ALA A 81 -15.17 -5.24 -15.67
C ALA A 81 -16.25 -4.54 -16.52
N ARG A 82 -15.91 -3.43 -17.20
CA ARG A 82 -16.81 -2.75 -18.16
C ARG A 82 -17.30 -3.69 -19.26
N ASP A 83 -16.45 -4.57 -19.76
CA ASP A 83 -16.78 -5.50 -20.85
C ASP A 83 -17.63 -6.70 -20.38
N TYR A 84 -17.76 -6.90 -19.07
CA TYR A 84 -18.50 -8.00 -18.43
C TYR A 84 -19.59 -7.50 -17.46
N ASP A 85 -20.21 -6.34 -17.74
CA ASP A 85 -21.31 -5.76 -16.96
C ASP A 85 -21.01 -5.62 -15.45
N GLY A 86 -19.74 -5.40 -15.11
CA GLY A 86 -19.24 -5.21 -13.75
C GLY A 86 -18.96 -6.48 -12.96
N ILE A 87 -19.26 -7.66 -13.51
CA ILE A 87 -18.94 -8.95 -12.88
C ILE A 87 -17.46 -9.26 -13.12
N VAL A 88 -16.75 -9.63 -12.06
CA VAL A 88 -15.32 -9.95 -12.13
C VAL A 88 -15.09 -11.34 -11.53
N ASP A 89 -15.47 -12.37 -12.29
CA ASP A 89 -15.44 -13.77 -11.83
C ASP A 89 -14.02 -14.32 -11.63
N GLU A 90 -13.01 -13.77 -12.32
CA GLU A 90 -11.61 -14.23 -12.25
C GLU A 90 -10.69 -13.35 -11.40
N ALA A 91 -11.17 -12.21 -10.87
CA ALA A 91 -10.34 -11.37 -10.01
C ALA A 91 -10.39 -11.83 -8.56
N GLU A 92 -9.22 -12.06 -7.98
CA GLU A 92 -9.08 -12.13 -6.53
C GLU A 92 -9.51 -10.77 -5.93
N PRO A 93 -10.44 -10.73 -4.97
CA PRO A 93 -10.88 -9.49 -4.32
C PRO A 93 -9.74 -8.61 -3.82
N GLU A 94 -8.61 -9.22 -3.48
CA GLU A 94 -7.34 -8.60 -3.10
C GLU A 94 -6.81 -7.64 -4.18
N ALA A 95 -6.92 -8.02 -5.46
CA ALA A 95 -6.53 -7.20 -6.61
C ALA A 95 -7.39 -5.95 -6.77
N LEU A 96 -8.61 -5.98 -6.22
CA LEU A 96 -9.55 -4.86 -6.17
C LEU A 96 -9.69 -4.27 -4.75
N SER A 97 -8.75 -4.56 -3.85
CA SER A 97 -8.77 -4.07 -2.47
C SER A 97 -8.91 -2.54 -2.40
N TYR A 98 -8.19 -1.80 -3.23
CA TYR A 98 -8.31 -0.33 -3.30
C TYR A 98 -9.74 0.10 -3.68
N MET A 99 -10.41 -0.60 -4.58
CA MET A 99 -11.80 -0.31 -4.98
C MET A 99 -12.80 -0.66 -3.87
N ILE A 100 -12.64 -1.82 -3.22
CA ILE A 100 -13.46 -2.26 -2.08
C ILE A 100 -13.37 -1.26 -0.94
N ILE A 101 -12.14 -0.90 -0.59
CA ILE A 101 -11.83 0.07 0.46
C ILE A 101 -12.46 1.44 0.16
N GLY A 102 -12.57 1.81 -1.11
CA GLY A 102 -13.20 3.05 -1.58
C GLY A 102 -14.73 3.00 -1.63
N GLY A 103 -15.33 1.82 -1.49
CA GLY A 103 -16.77 1.60 -1.68
C GLY A 103 -17.20 1.56 -3.15
N TYR A 104 -16.27 1.29 -4.07
CA TYR A 104 -16.49 1.23 -5.51
C TYR A 104 -16.57 -0.21 -6.06
N ALA A 105 -16.32 -1.21 -5.23
CA ALA A 105 -16.49 -2.62 -5.54
C ALA A 105 -16.91 -3.37 -4.28
N GLY A 106 -17.52 -4.54 -4.42
CA GLY A 106 -17.82 -5.38 -3.27
C GLY A 106 -18.75 -6.53 -3.61
N PHE A 107 -19.16 -7.25 -2.56
CA PHE A 107 -20.07 -8.37 -2.68
C PHE A 107 -21.52 -7.92 -2.55
N THR A 108 -22.39 -8.55 -3.33
CA THR A 108 -23.83 -8.53 -3.12
C THR A 108 -24.26 -9.63 -2.14
N LYS A 109 -25.50 -9.58 -1.68
CA LYS A 109 -26.13 -10.63 -0.86
C LYS A 109 -25.99 -12.06 -1.42
N ASN A 110 -25.94 -12.18 -2.75
CA ASN A 110 -25.83 -13.47 -3.43
C ASN A 110 -24.36 -13.91 -3.64
N LEU A 111 -23.42 -13.29 -2.93
CA LEU A 111 -21.97 -13.52 -3.02
C LEU A 111 -21.38 -13.25 -4.40
N LYS A 112 -22.07 -12.49 -5.24
CA LYS A 112 -21.49 -11.98 -6.49
C LYS A 112 -20.62 -10.78 -6.17
N PHE A 113 -19.35 -10.85 -6.58
CA PHE A 113 -18.40 -9.76 -6.50
C PHE A 113 -18.39 -8.95 -7.79
N GLY A 114 -18.29 -7.64 -7.68
CA GLY A 114 -18.12 -6.81 -8.85
C GLY A 114 -18.07 -5.31 -8.58
N ILE A 115 -17.96 -4.58 -9.68
CA ILE A 115 -17.99 -3.12 -9.72
C ILE A 115 -19.40 -2.69 -10.10
N PRO A 116 -20.08 -1.87 -9.29
CA PRO A 116 -21.41 -1.42 -9.61
C PRO A 116 -21.54 -0.70 -10.95
N TRP A 117 -22.64 -0.91 -11.65
CA TRP A 117 -22.87 -0.30 -12.97
C TRP A 117 -22.86 1.23 -12.90
N GLU A 118 -23.35 1.84 -11.81
CA GLU A 118 -23.33 3.30 -11.62
C GLU A 118 -21.90 3.85 -11.57
N VAL A 119 -20.96 3.06 -11.02
CA VAL A 119 -19.54 3.41 -10.95
C VAL A 119 -18.91 3.34 -12.34
N LEU A 120 -19.22 2.28 -13.09
CA LEU A 120 -18.73 2.10 -14.47
C LEU A 120 -19.24 3.21 -15.39
N GLU A 121 -20.54 3.53 -15.35
CA GLU A 121 -21.12 4.62 -16.14
C GLU A 121 -20.45 5.97 -15.85
N CYS A 122 -20.19 6.26 -14.57
CA CYS A 122 -19.46 7.48 -14.21
C CYS A 122 -17.99 7.44 -14.68
N PHE A 123 -17.34 6.28 -14.66
CA PHE A 123 -15.98 6.09 -15.13
C PHE A 123 -15.85 6.23 -16.65
N ASP A 124 -16.84 5.80 -17.43
CA ASP A 124 -16.88 5.97 -18.90
C ASP A 124 -16.75 7.44 -19.31
N ALA A 125 -17.35 8.35 -18.54
CA ALA A 125 -17.25 9.78 -18.76
C ALA A 125 -15.88 10.38 -18.33
N LEU A 126 -15.03 9.60 -17.66
CA LEU A 126 -13.69 10.00 -17.19
C LEU A 126 -12.55 9.42 -18.01
N ASP A 127 -12.70 8.18 -18.51
CA ASP A 127 -11.64 7.36 -19.10
C ASP A 127 -11.19 7.88 -20.48
N THR A 128 -10.43 8.97 -20.43
CA THR A 128 -9.87 9.69 -21.58
C THR A 128 -8.35 9.59 -21.59
N GLU A 129 -7.73 9.90 -22.74
CA GLU A 129 -6.26 9.96 -22.83
C GLU A 129 -5.64 10.96 -21.84
N ASP A 130 -6.33 12.07 -21.55
CA ASP A 130 -5.89 13.05 -20.55
C ASP A 130 -5.94 12.48 -19.14
N PHE A 131 -7.04 11.79 -18.77
CA PHE A 131 -7.14 11.10 -17.50
C PHE A 131 -6.01 10.08 -17.33
N GLU A 132 -5.79 9.23 -18.33
CA GLU A 132 -4.76 8.20 -18.30
C GLU A 132 -3.35 8.81 -18.17
N ARG A 133 -3.08 9.91 -18.88
CA ARG A 133 -1.82 10.65 -18.77
C ARG A 133 -1.63 11.24 -17.37
N GLN A 134 -2.66 11.84 -16.78
CA GLN A 134 -2.59 12.41 -15.44
C GLN A 134 -2.42 11.33 -14.37
N ARG A 135 -3.21 10.25 -14.45
CA ARG A 135 -3.11 9.07 -13.56
C ARG A 135 -1.70 8.50 -13.57
N LYS A 136 -1.16 8.17 -14.74
CA LYS A 136 0.23 7.66 -14.86
C LYS A 136 1.26 8.60 -14.25
N ARG A 137 1.12 9.90 -14.45
CA ARG A 137 2.05 10.89 -13.87
C ARG A 137 1.95 10.96 -12.35
N ILE A 138 0.73 10.97 -11.81
CA ILE A 138 0.45 11.01 -10.37
C ILE A 138 0.94 9.73 -9.69
N CYS A 139 0.63 8.55 -10.25
CA CYS A 139 1.09 7.26 -9.73
C CYS A 139 2.61 7.17 -9.74
N LEU A 140 3.27 7.59 -10.81
CA LEU A 140 4.74 7.55 -10.88
C LEU A 140 5.37 8.41 -9.79
N ILE A 141 4.97 9.69 -9.66
CA ILE A 141 5.50 10.58 -8.60
C ILE A 141 5.13 10.05 -7.20
N GLY A 142 3.92 9.51 -7.04
CA GLY A 142 3.47 8.85 -5.81
C GLY A 142 4.39 7.71 -5.41
N ASN A 143 4.71 6.80 -6.34
CA ASN A 143 5.61 5.67 -6.09
C ASN A 143 6.99 6.13 -5.60
N TYR A 144 7.60 7.13 -6.26
CA TYR A 144 8.87 7.71 -5.79
C TYR A 144 8.73 8.35 -4.40
N SER A 145 7.58 8.94 -4.08
CA SER A 145 7.31 9.52 -2.77
C SER A 145 7.20 8.44 -1.67
N HIS A 146 6.57 7.31 -1.97
CA HIS A 146 6.52 6.18 -1.05
C HIS A 146 7.87 5.50 -0.90
N ILE A 147 8.63 5.29 -1.98
CA ILE A 147 10.00 4.74 -1.93
C ILE A 147 10.89 5.61 -1.05
N ALA A 148 10.88 6.93 -1.26
CA ALA A 148 11.69 7.82 -0.45
C ALA A 148 11.26 7.80 1.03
N ASN A 149 9.96 7.80 1.32
CA ASN A 149 9.48 7.73 2.71
C ASN A 149 9.76 6.39 3.38
N TYR A 150 9.62 5.28 2.66
CA TYR A 150 10.06 3.97 3.14
C TYR A 150 11.54 4.02 3.51
N LEU A 151 12.41 4.51 2.63
CA LEU A 151 13.85 4.55 2.92
C LEU A 151 14.22 5.49 4.08
N TYR A 152 13.54 6.63 4.22
CA TYR A 152 14.05 7.72 5.06
C TYR A 152 13.21 8.03 6.29
N GLY A 153 11.93 7.66 6.33
CA GLY A 153 10.95 8.04 7.35
C GLY A 153 10.62 9.55 7.42
N VAL A 154 11.59 10.41 7.13
CA VAL A 154 11.51 11.87 7.06
C VAL A 154 12.21 12.33 5.79
N THR A 155 11.41 12.66 4.79
CA THR A 155 11.85 12.91 3.42
C THR A 155 11.68 14.37 3.03
N PRO A 156 12.77 15.10 2.75
CA PRO A 156 12.67 16.41 2.10
C PRO A 156 12.11 16.25 0.68
N PRO A 157 11.20 17.11 0.20
CA PRO A 157 10.65 17.05 -1.17
C PRO A 157 11.74 17.00 -2.25
N MET A 158 12.84 17.73 -2.04
CA MET A 158 13.96 17.73 -2.98
C MET A 158 14.66 16.39 -3.12
N GLN A 159 14.57 15.47 -2.14
CA GLN A 159 15.11 14.13 -2.31
C GLN A 159 14.26 13.27 -3.25
N ILE A 160 12.93 13.44 -3.22
CA ILE A 160 12.03 12.81 -4.20
C ILE A 160 12.36 13.34 -5.60
N VAL A 161 12.48 14.67 -5.74
CA VAL A 161 12.84 15.31 -7.02
C VAL A 161 14.17 14.77 -7.55
N LYS A 162 15.20 14.64 -6.70
CA LYS A 162 16.51 14.11 -7.09
C LYS A 162 16.43 12.65 -7.53
N MET A 163 15.79 11.79 -6.74
CA MET A 163 15.63 10.37 -7.04
C MET A 163 14.87 10.17 -8.35
N PHE A 164 13.73 10.88 -8.51
CA PHE A 164 12.92 10.84 -9.71
C PHE A 164 13.71 11.32 -10.94
N ASN A 165 14.37 12.48 -10.83
CA ASN A 165 15.11 13.07 -11.94
C ASN A 165 16.40 12.35 -12.29
N GLN A 166 16.83 11.37 -11.50
CA GLN A 166 17.95 10.51 -11.86
C GLN A 166 17.55 9.48 -12.92
N HIS A 167 16.34 8.92 -12.81
CA HIS A 167 15.91 7.77 -13.62
C HIS A 167 14.91 8.17 -14.72
N GLU A 168 14.05 9.16 -14.46
CA GLU A 168 12.95 9.49 -15.37
C GLU A 168 13.33 10.48 -16.45
N LYS A 169 12.88 10.24 -17.68
CA LYS A 169 13.13 11.16 -18.82
C LYS A 169 12.42 12.50 -18.64
N LYS A 170 11.11 12.47 -18.36
CA LYS A 170 10.31 13.67 -18.12
C LYS A 170 10.47 14.08 -16.65
N LYS A 171 11.36 15.04 -16.40
CA LYS A 171 11.71 15.51 -15.05
C LYS A 171 10.50 16.08 -14.30
N THR A 172 10.59 16.07 -12.98
CA THR A 172 9.66 16.70 -12.03
C THR A 172 10.37 17.80 -11.25
N ASP A 173 9.60 18.57 -10.49
CA ASP A 173 10.07 19.58 -9.55
C ASP A 173 9.31 19.49 -8.22
N TRP A 174 9.69 20.34 -7.28
CA TRP A 174 9.11 20.31 -5.94
C TRP A 174 7.62 20.73 -5.93
N GLU A 175 7.18 21.57 -6.87
CA GLU A 175 5.79 22.03 -6.94
C GLU A 175 4.89 20.89 -7.39
N GLU A 176 5.31 20.15 -8.42
CA GLU A 176 4.61 18.97 -8.92
C GLU A 176 4.55 17.87 -7.86
N VAL A 177 5.66 17.61 -7.13
CA VAL A 177 5.67 16.65 -6.01
C VAL A 177 4.66 17.03 -4.92
N ILE A 178 4.61 18.31 -4.51
CA ILE A 178 3.65 18.79 -3.51
C ILE A 178 2.21 18.72 -4.05
N HIS A 179 2.02 19.02 -5.34
CA HIS A 179 0.71 18.90 -5.97
C HIS A 179 0.22 17.44 -5.99
N THR A 180 1.09 16.49 -6.39
CA THR A 180 0.80 15.06 -6.34
C THR A 180 0.46 14.63 -4.92
N TYR A 181 1.23 15.06 -3.92
CA TYR A 181 0.93 14.77 -2.51
C TYR A 181 -0.50 15.18 -2.13
N LYS A 182 -0.93 16.41 -2.47
CA LYS A 182 -2.29 16.89 -2.17
C LYS A 182 -3.40 16.06 -2.82
N ILE A 183 -3.10 15.36 -3.91
CA ILE A 183 -4.04 14.44 -4.57
C ILE A 183 -4.06 13.11 -3.82
N ILE A 184 -2.90 12.54 -3.52
CA ILE A 184 -2.79 11.20 -2.92
C ILE A 184 -3.00 11.17 -1.41
N GLU A 185 -2.82 12.30 -0.69
CA GLU A 185 -2.77 12.36 0.78
C GLU A 185 -4.00 11.74 1.45
N LYS A 186 -5.14 11.81 0.77
CA LYS A 186 -6.43 11.31 1.28
C LYS A 186 -6.67 9.83 1.00
N TYR A 187 -6.06 9.30 -0.07
CA TYR A 187 -6.47 8.02 -0.65
C TYR A 187 -5.36 6.98 -0.63
N ARG A 188 -4.12 7.42 -0.82
CA ARG A 188 -2.96 6.57 -1.10
C ARG A 188 -1.73 6.89 -0.28
N SER A 189 -1.76 7.86 0.63
CA SER A 189 -0.57 8.24 1.41
C SER A 189 -0.59 7.69 2.83
N ASP A 190 0.56 7.17 3.24
CA ASP A 190 0.96 6.73 4.58
C ASP A 190 1.92 7.72 5.26
N PHE A 191 2.09 8.91 4.68
CA PHE A 191 2.92 10.00 5.18
C PHE A 191 2.18 11.34 5.18
N VAL A 192 2.68 12.30 5.95
CA VAL A 192 2.11 13.64 6.08
C VAL A 192 3.15 14.72 5.76
N TYR A 193 2.73 15.82 5.14
CA TYR A 193 3.62 16.96 4.93
C TYR A 193 3.59 17.89 6.15
N VAL A 194 4.71 17.99 6.87
CA VAL A 194 4.87 18.81 8.08
C VAL A 194 6.27 19.40 8.16
N ASP A 195 6.37 20.68 8.53
CA ASP A 195 7.63 21.41 8.73
C ASP A 195 8.63 21.30 7.57
N GLY A 196 8.12 21.20 6.34
CA GLY A 196 8.93 21.11 5.12
C GLY A 196 9.32 19.69 4.71
N TYR A 197 8.88 18.66 5.43
CA TYR A 197 9.19 17.25 5.19
C TYR A 197 7.93 16.44 4.92
N PHE A 198 8.04 15.41 4.10
CA PHE A 198 7.14 14.28 4.14
C PHE A 198 7.58 13.36 5.28
N VAL A 199 6.70 13.13 6.24
CA VAL A 199 6.97 12.35 7.45
C VAL A 199 6.05 11.15 7.45
N ASP A 200 6.62 9.96 7.50
CA ASP A 200 5.85 8.74 7.68
C ASP A 200 4.95 8.87 8.92
N THR A 201 3.69 8.47 8.78
CA THR A 201 2.70 8.63 9.85
C THR A 201 3.11 7.99 11.18
N ILE A 202 3.96 6.95 11.16
CA ILE A 202 4.50 6.34 12.39
C ILE A 202 5.39 7.31 13.19
N PHE A 203 6.11 8.20 12.51
CA PHE A 203 7.02 9.18 13.13
C PHE A 203 6.39 10.55 13.35
N LYS A 204 5.13 10.75 12.96
CA LYS A 204 4.45 12.07 13.01
C LYS A 204 4.62 12.81 14.34
N LYS A 205 4.70 12.09 15.46
CA LYS A 205 4.83 12.68 16.81
C LYS A 205 6.27 12.89 17.28
N ASN A 206 7.25 12.29 16.64
CA ASN A 206 8.65 12.24 17.11
C ASN A 206 9.69 12.27 15.97
N TYR A 207 9.33 12.77 14.79
CA TYR A 207 10.21 12.80 13.62
C TYR A 207 11.51 13.59 13.85
N GLU A 208 11.49 14.59 14.75
CA GLU A 208 12.70 15.33 15.15
C GLU A 208 13.73 14.44 15.86
N GLU A 209 13.29 13.46 16.65
CA GLU A 209 14.17 12.48 17.30
C GLU A 209 14.82 11.58 16.24
N LEU A 210 14.04 11.14 15.25
CA LEU A 210 14.57 10.38 14.13
C LEU A 210 15.61 11.20 13.34
N LEU A 211 15.36 12.48 13.06
CA LEU A 211 16.34 13.35 12.41
C LEU A 211 17.64 13.48 13.21
N LYS A 212 17.55 13.59 14.56
CA LYS A 212 18.72 13.61 15.45
C LYS A 212 19.50 12.29 15.39
N LEU A 213 18.79 11.15 15.38
CA LEU A 213 19.41 9.82 15.25
C LEU A 213 20.11 9.66 13.90
N GLN A 214 19.47 10.06 12.80
CA GLN A 214 20.07 9.97 11.47
C GLN A 214 21.28 10.90 11.31
N GLY A 215 21.26 12.07 11.95
CA GLY A 215 22.33 13.06 11.89
C GLY A 215 22.69 13.44 10.45
N ASN A 216 23.97 13.28 10.11
CA ASN A 216 24.53 13.67 8.80
C ASN A 216 24.73 12.49 7.84
N ILE A 217 24.12 11.33 8.08
CA ILE A 217 24.17 10.22 7.11
C ILE A 217 23.61 10.73 5.77
N PRO A 218 24.26 10.48 4.61
CA PRO A 218 23.67 10.83 3.33
C PRO A 218 22.37 10.06 3.08
N TYR A 219 21.62 10.42 2.05
CA TYR A 219 20.43 9.66 1.66
C TYR A 219 20.85 8.52 0.73
N TYR A 220 20.47 7.28 1.05
CA TYR A 220 20.66 6.18 0.13
C TYR A 220 19.88 6.45 -1.16
N THR A 221 20.49 6.23 -2.32
CA THR A 221 19.84 6.46 -3.61
C THR A 221 19.69 5.14 -4.35
N PRO A 222 18.46 4.64 -4.54
CA PRO A 222 18.22 3.37 -5.22
C PRO A 222 18.58 3.46 -6.69
N SER A 223 19.05 2.34 -7.24
CA SER A 223 19.21 2.14 -8.67
C SER A 223 17.86 2.09 -9.40
N GLN A 224 17.86 2.23 -10.72
CA GLN A 224 16.65 2.13 -11.52
C GLN A 224 15.98 0.74 -11.36
N ALA A 225 16.78 -0.33 -11.32
CA ALA A 225 16.27 -1.69 -11.14
C ALA A 225 15.57 -1.87 -9.78
N GLU A 226 16.14 -1.31 -8.71
CA GLU A 226 15.49 -1.32 -7.38
C GLU A 226 14.18 -0.55 -7.39
N VAL A 227 14.12 0.62 -8.03
CA VAL A 227 12.88 1.40 -8.14
C VAL A 227 11.80 0.63 -8.91
N GLU A 228 12.17 0.02 -10.05
CA GLU A 228 11.26 -0.79 -10.87
C GLU A 228 10.72 -1.99 -10.09
N GLU A 229 11.60 -2.71 -9.40
CA GLU A 229 11.24 -3.82 -8.52
C GLU A 229 10.25 -3.33 -7.44
N TRP A 230 10.58 -2.28 -6.71
CA TRP A 230 9.74 -1.83 -5.59
C TRP A 230 8.39 -1.26 -6.02
N CYS A 231 8.31 -0.68 -7.22
CA CYS A 231 7.04 -0.27 -7.79
C CYS A 231 6.15 -1.47 -8.16
N GLN A 232 6.74 -2.61 -8.51
CA GLN A 232 6.01 -3.79 -8.97
C GLN A 232 5.60 -4.72 -7.83
N ILE A 233 6.56 -5.07 -6.95
CA ILE A 233 6.36 -6.07 -5.89
C ILE A 233 6.16 -5.46 -4.50
N GLY A 234 6.28 -4.13 -4.38
CA GLY A 234 6.31 -3.43 -3.10
C GLY A 234 7.72 -3.33 -2.51
N PHE A 235 7.83 -2.75 -1.32
CA PHE A 235 9.14 -2.51 -0.70
C PHE A 235 9.89 -3.80 -0.39
N PRO A 236 11.22 -3.78 -0.49
CA PRO A 236 12.00 -5.00 -0.32
C PRO A 236 11.96 -5.40 1.14
N THR A 237 11.27 -6.50 1.43
CA THR A 237 11.83 -7.42 2.42
C THR A 237 13.16 -7.88 1.83
N SER A 238 14.21 -8.04 2.62
CA SER A 238 15.41 -8.74 2.16
C SER A 238 15.06 -10.21 1.93
N THR A 239 14.38 -10.47 0.80
CA THR A 239 13.53 -11.65 0.54
C THR A 239 14.31 -12.93 0.75
N GLY A 240 15.56 -12.98 0.28
CA GLY A 240 16.44 -14.12 0.52
C GLY A 240 16.60 -14.45 2.01
N TYR A 241 17.01 -13.47 2.81
CA TYR A 241 17.30 -13.67 4.24
C TYR A 241 16.03 -13.92 5.07
N ILE A 242 14.92 -13.23 4.78
CA ILE A 242 13.66 -13.46 5.50
C ILE A 242 13.05 -14.82 5.12
N ILE A 243 13.19 -15.26 3.87
CA ILE A 243 12.76 -16.60 3.41
C ILE A 243 13.64 -17.68 4.05
N GLU A 244 14.96 -17.47 4.17
CA GLU A 244 15.84 -18.38 4.90
C GLU A 244 15.41 -18.51 6.37
N LEU A 245 15.07 -17.40 7.03
CA LEU A 245 14.55 -17.40 8.38
C LEU A 245 13.22 -18.16 8.49
N TYR A 246 12.28 -17.90 7.58
CA TYR A 246 10.99 -18.60 7.50
C TYR A 246 11.17 -20.12 7.35
N ARG A 247 12.03 -20.55 6.41
CA ARG A 247 12.34 -21.96 6.20
C ARG A 247 12.97 -22.58 7.44
N TYR A 248 13.86 -21.86 8.11
CA TYR A 248 14.48 -22.36 9.33
C TYR A 248 13.45 -22.55 10.46
N MET A 249 12.57 -21.57 10.67
CA MET A 249 11.51 -21.64 11.67
C MET A 249 10.58 -22.83 11.42
N THR A 250 10.11 -23.00 10.19
CA THR A 250 9.16 -24.06 9.83
C THR A 250 9.79 -25.45 9.81
N GLN A 251 11.03 -25.60 9.31
CA GLN A 251 11.65 -26.91 9.09
C GLN A 251 12.53 -27.38 10.25
N GLN A 252 13.19 -26.45 10.96
CA GLN A 252 14.16 -26.80 12.02
C GLN A 252 13.63 -26.54 13.41
N LEU A 253 12.78 -25.51 13.58
CA LEU A 253 12.12 -25.21 14.85
C LEU A 253 10.70 -25.78 14.94
N TRP A 254 10.16 -26.28 13.81
CA TRP A 254 8.80 -26.83 13.71
C TRP A 254 7.73 -25.84 14.17
N ILE A 255 7.95 -24.57 13.86
CA ILE A 255 6.99 -23.50 14.06
C ILE A 255 5.94 -23.61 12.96
N ASP A 256 4.69 -23.41 13.34
CA ASP A 256 3.57 -23.40 12.40
C ASP A 256 3.77 -22.36 11.28
N GLN A 257 3.27 -22.65 10.08
CA GLN A 257 3.52 -21.82 8.89
C GLN A 257 2.93 -20.43 9.04
N ASP A 258 1.70 -20.32 9.56
CA ASP A 258 1.02 -19.03 9.74
C ASP A 258 1.76 -18.20 10.80
N MET A 259 2.11 -18.84 11.92
CA MET A 259 2.92 -18.20 12.95
C MET A 259 4.29 -17.73 12.44
N ALA A 260 4.97 -18.54 11.61
CA ALA A 260 6.25 -18.17 11.03
C ALA A 260 6.14 -17.00 10.05
N ALA A 261 5.05 -16.94 9.27
CA ALA A 261 4.76 -15.83 8.37
C ALA A 261 4.50 -14.53 9.15
N ASP A 262 3.68 -14.59 10.21
CA ASP A 262 3.41 -13.45 11.09
C ASP A 262 4.69 -12.91 11.75
N VAL A 263 5.55 -13.80 12.23
CA VAL A 263 6.86 -13.42 12.80
C VAL A 263 7.74 -12.74 11.76
N CYS A 264 7.82 -13.28 10.54
CA CYS A 264 8.60 -12.66 9.47
C CYS A 264 8.08 -11.26 9.11
N PHE A 265 6.75 -11.10 9.01
CA PHE A 265 6.14 -9.80 8.75
C PHE A 265 6.42 -8.79 9.86
N MET A 266 6.31 -9.19 11.13
CA MET A 266 6.65 -8.35 12.27
C MET A 266 8.12 -7.93 12.27
N LEU A 267 9.03 -8.89 12.01
CA LEU A 267 10.46 -8.63 11.98
C LEU A 267 10.84 -7.66 10.88
N ASP A 268 10.29 -7.82 9.68
CA ASP A 268 10.58 -6.92 8.57
C ASP A 268 10.22 -5.47 8.92
N ASN A 269 9.02 -5.24 9.45
CA ASN A 269 8.59 -3.91 9.91
C ASN A 269 9.49 -3.34 11.02
N THR A 270 9.94 -4.18 11.94
CA THR A 270 10.78 -3.76 13.07
C THR A 270 12.21 -3.43 12.63
N ILE A 271 12.81 -4.30 11.82
CA ILE A 271 14.16 -4.15 11.30
C ILE A 271 14.24 -2.94 10.39
N HIS A 272 13.23 -2.73 9.55
CA HIS A 272 13.14 -1.60 8.63
C HIS A 272 13.24 -0.23 9.32
N ILE A 273 12.66 -0.07 10.52
CA ILE A 273 12.82 1.17 11.29
C ILE A 273 14.27 1.31 11.75
N GLY A 274 14.79 0.24 12.36
CA GLY A 274 16.10 0.17 12.98
C GLY A 274 16.05 -0.69 14.22
N CYS A 275 17.00 -1.61 14.36
CA CYS A 275 17.00 -2.57 15.45
C CYS A 275 18.41 -2.95 15.90
N THR A 276 18.48 -3.65 17.03
CA THR A 276 19.67 -4.38 17.46
C THR A 276 19.36 -5.88 17.44
N LEU A 277 20.40 -6.71 17.35
CA LEU A 277 20.25 -8.16 17.45
C LEU A 277 19.54 -8.57 18.75
N LYS A 278 19.82 -7.86 19.85
CA LYS A 278 19.13 -8.07 21.13
C LYS A 278 17.63 -7.79 21.04
N SER A 279 17.22 -6.66 20.47
CA SER A 279 15.80 -6.32 20.38
C SER A 279 15.02 -7.31 19.50
N VAL A 280 15.64 -7.76 18.41
CA VAL A 280 15.05 -8.80 17.53
C VAL A 280 14.87 -10.12 18.29
N ARG A 281 15.87 -10.54 19.07
CA ARG A 281 15.76 -11.76 19.90
C ARG A 281 14.66 -11.63 20.95
N ASP A 282 14.63 -10.51 21.67
CA ASP A 282 13.65 -10.28 22.73
C ASP A 282 12.21 -10.32 22.16
N GLU A 283 12.00 -9.82 20.93
CA GLU A 283 10.71 -9.88 20.23
C GLU A 283 10.35 -11.30 19.78
N LEU A 284 11.30 -12.05 19.24
CA LEU A 284 11.10 -13.46 18.89
C LEU A 284 10.72 -14.31 20.11
N GLU A 285 11.35 -14.07 21.25
CA GLU A 285 11.00 -14.75 22.51
C GLU A 285 9.57 -14.42 22.96
N ARG A 286 9.11 -13.18 22.78
CA ARG A 286 7.72 -12.76 23.06
C ARG A 286 6.72 -13.46 22.15
N CYS A 287 7.06 -13.64 20.87
CA CYS A 287 6.25 -14.43 19.94
C CYS A 287 6.25 -15.93 20.27
N GLY A 288 7.09 -16.41 21.20
CA GLY A 288 7.18 -17.82 21.56
C GLY A 288 8.11 -18.64 20.67
N VAL A 289 8.91 -17.98 19.83
CA VAL A 289 9.95 -18.62 19.01
C VAL A 289 11.11 -19.04 19.93
N ARG A 290 11.31 -20.35 20.08
CA ARG A 290 12.32 -20.90 21.01
C ARG A 290 13.17 -21.98 20.34
N CYS A 291 14.48 -21.78 20.36
CA CYS A 291 15.43 -22.84 20.05
C CYS A 291 15.52 -23.83 21.22
N ARG A 292 15.65 -25.13 20.93
CA ARG A 292 15.74 -26.20 21.93
C ARG A 292 17.17 -26.66 22.19
N THR A 293 18.09 -26.38 21.25
CA THR A 293 19.47 -26.84 21.30
C THR A 293 20.47 -25.71 21.10
N LYS A 294 21.69 -25.86 21.64
CA LYS A 294 22.80 -24.93 21.40
C LYS A 294 23.19 -24.80 19.92
N ARG A 295 22.91 -25.84 19.12
CA ARG A 295 23.12 -25.81 17.67
C ARG A 295 22.09 -24.89 17.01
N GLN A 296 20.81 -25.07 17.34
CA GLN A 296 19.73 -24.24 16.81
C GLN A 296 19.94 -22.77 17.15
N HIS A 297 20.30 -22.44 18.39
CA HIS A 297 20.63 -21.07 18.76
C HIS A 297 21.73 -20.46 17.90
N ARG A 298 22.81 -21.20 17.63
CA ARG A 298 23.93 -20.68 16.82
C ARG A 298 23.56 -20.46 15.36
N GLU A 299 22.83 -21.40 14.75
CA GLU A 299 22.37 -21.26 13.36
C GLU A 299 21.37 -20.11 13.24
N PHE A 300 20.45 -19.98 14.20
CA PHE A 300 19.44 -18.93 14.22
C PHE A 300 20.06 -17.53 14.40
N GLU A 301 21.05 -17.38 15.28
CA GLU A 301 21.82 -16.13 15.44
C GLU A 301 22.50 -15.68 14.13
N VAL A 302 23.06 -16.62 13.35
CA VAL A 302 23.66 -16.30 12.04
C VAL A 302 22.60 -15.79 11.06
N LEU A 303 21.43 -16.44 11.02
CA LEU A 303 20.33 -16.01 10.15
C LEU A 303 19.81 -14.61 10.53
N LEU A 304 19.62 -14.34 11.83
CA LEU A 304 19.17 -13.04 12.31
C LEU A 304 20.20 -11.94 12.01
N LYS A 305 21.49 -12.21 12.24
CA LYS A 305 22.55 -11.26 11.91
C LYS A 305 22.59 -10.95 10.42
N ASN A 306 22.51 -11.97 9.56
CA ASN A 306 22.49 -11.78 8.12
C ASN A 306 21.27 -10.98 7.67
N LEU A 307 20.09 -11.26 8.22
CA LEU A 307 18.89 -10.48 7.94
C LEU A 307 19.11 -9.01 8.31
N ILE A 308 19.49 -8.73 9.56
CA ILE A 308 19.71 -7.37 10.08
C ILE A 308 20.74 -6.60 9.24
N ASP A 309 21.91 -7.20 8.97
CA ASP A 309 23.01 -6.52 8.28
C ASP A 309 22.71 -6.14 6.83
N HIS A 310 21.72 -6.79 6.21
CA HIS A 310 21.37 -6.63 4.80
C HIS A 310 19.96 -6.04 4.57
N SER A 311 19.20 -5.76 5.62
CA SER A 311 17.95 -5.00 5.52
C SER A 311 18.23 -3.49 5.56
N ARG A 312 17.54 -2.73 4.71
CA ARG A 312 17.64 -1.26 4.69
C ARG A 312 16.89 -0.66 5.88
N MET A 313 17.52 0.29 6.57
CA MET A 313 16.94 0.88 7.79
C MET A 313 16.73 2.39 7.70
N ILE A 314 15.61 2.85 8.23
CA ILE A 314 15.26 4.27 8.32
C ILE A 314 16.26 5.05 9.19
N ILE A 315 16.73 4.49 10.31
CA ILE A 315 17.76 5.15 11.15
C ILE A 315 19.07 5.41 10.39
N TYR A 316 19.31 4.67 9.29
CA TYR A 316 20.45 4.85 8.40
C TYR A 316 20.06 5.49 7.07
N ARG A 317 18.91 6.19 6.98
CA ARG A 317 18.41 6.85 5.74
C ARG A 317 18.42 5.90 4.53
N GLY A 318 18.00 4.67 4.76
CA GLY A 318 17.81 3.65 3.75
C GLY A 318 19.08 2.85 3.46
N PHE A 319 20.21 3.10 4.11
CA PHE A 319 21.36 2.19 4.03
C PHE A 319 21.12 0.93 4.88
N THR A 320 21.75 -0.18 4.51
CA THR A 320 21.86 -1.33 5.41
C THR A 320 22.92 -1.05 6.48
N PRO A 321 22.90 -1.73 7.64
CA PRO A 321 23.98 -1.60 8.63
C PRO A 321 25.38 -1.86 8.02
N ALA A 322 25.50 -2.85 7.13
CA ALA A 322 26.76 -3.19 6.48
C ALA A 322 27.26 -2.11 5.51
N GLU A 323 26.36 -1.33 4.90
CA GLU A 323 26.71 -0.16 4.08
C GLU A 323 27.02 1.06 4.96
N ALA A 324 26.21 1.30 5.99
CA ALA A 324 26.36 2.43 6.91
C ALA A 324 27.70 2.39 7.65
N ALA A 325 28.14 1.21 8.10
CA ALA A 325 29.44 1.01 8.74
C ALA A 325 30.62 1.44 7.86
N ARG A 326 30.49 1.37 6.53
CA ARG A 326 31.53 1.81 5.58
C ARG A 326 31.53 3.33 5.38
N LEU A 327 30.39 3.98 5.62
CA LEU A 327 30.23 5.44 5.51
C LEU A 327 30.66 6.16 6.78
N GLN A 328 30.54 5.51 7.94
CA GLN A 328 30.85 6.08 9.27
C GLN A 328 31.61 5.05 10.12
N PRO A 329 32.92 4.84 9.88
CA PRO A 329 33.70 3.80 10.56
C PRO A 329 33.79 3.97 12.09
N ASP A 330 33.55 5.18 12.61
CA ASP A 330 33.67 5.52 14.04
C ASP A 330 32.35 5.43 14.83
N ARG A 331 31.26 5.00 14.20
CA ARG A 331 29.95 4.86 14.87
C ARG A 331 29.76 3.42 15.31
N GLU A 332 29.93 3.14 16.62
CA GLU A 332 29.59 1.82 17.17
C GLU A 332 28.11 1.50 16.92
N VAL A 333 27.85 0.32 16.35
CA VAL A 333 26.52 -0.20 15.94
C VAL A 333 25.73 -0.71 17.13
#